data_AF-A0A3M3JNI9-F1
#
_entry.id   AF-A0A3M3JNI9-F1
#
_cell.length_a   1.000
_cell.length_b   1.000
_cell.length_c   1.000
_cell.angle_alpha   90.00
_cell.angle_beta   90.00
_cell.angle_gamma   90.00
#
_symmetry.space_group_name_H-M   'P 1'
#
loop_
_entity.id
_entity.type
_entity.pdbx_description
1 polymer ?
#
loop_
_entity_poly.entity_id
_entity_poly.type
_entity_poly.pdbx_seq_one_letter_code
_entity_poly.pdbx_strand_id
1 'polypeptide(L)'
;MKDWRSAPRNGKAAFLEHREAIQAKLESGYTFKAIYDQLVASESLSMSQSQFNRYVKALLVAPALQPAVANTQPQTAPQTAPGVRRFTHNPTPPENLLD
;
A
#
# COMPACT_ATOMS: atom_id res chain seq x y z
N MET A 1 15.79 -11.89 -10.07
CA MET A 1 14.51 -11.25 -9.72
C MET A 1 14.65 -10.65 -8.32
N LYS A 2 14.52 -9.33 -8.14
CA LYS A 2 14.47 -8.74 -6.79
C LYS A 2 13.03 -8.81 -6.31
N ASP A 3 12.78 -9.63 -5.29
CA ASP A 3 11.43 -9.91 -4.80
C ASP A 3 10.85 -8.66 -4.13
N TRP A 4 9.99 -7.94 -4.86
CA TRP A 4 9.37 -6.68 -4.43
C TRP A 4 8.41 -6.85 -3.25
N ARG A 5 8.08 -8.09 -2.88
CA ARG A 5 7.23 -8.43 -1.73
C ARG A 5 8.02 -8.57 -0.43
N SER A 6 9.36 -8.56 -0.49
CA SER A 6 10.24 -8.67 0.69
C SER A 6 10.58 -7.32 1.34
N ALA A 7 9.96 -6.21 0.91
CA ALA A 7 10.15 -4.94 1.60
C ALA A 7 9.56 -5.04 3.03
N PRO A 8 10.34 -4.78 4.09
CA PRO A 8 9.85 -4.87 5.46
C PRO A 8 8.66 -3.93 5.65
N ARG A 9 7.55 -4.48 6.13
CA ARG A 9 6.29 -3.76 6.39
C ARG A 9 6.35 -2.91 7.69
N ASN A 10 7.54 -2.44 8.06
CA ASN A 10 7.81 -1.84 9.37
C ASN A 10 7.29 -0.40 9.50
N GLY A 11 6.87 0.24 8.41
CA GLY A 11 6.42 1.64 8.43
C GLY A 11 5.24 1.90 9.37
N LYS A 12 4.33 0.94 9.56
CA LYS A 12 3.23 1.08 10.52
C LYS A 12 3.71 0.97 11.98
N ALA A 13 4.64 0.05 12.25
CA ALA A 13 5.20 -0.12 13.60
C ALA A 13 5.96 1.14 14.03
N ALA A 14 6.85 1.63 13.16
CA ALA A 14 7.59 2.88 13.40
C ALA A 14 6.68 4.09 13.61
N PHE A 15 5.54 4.16 12.91
CA PHE A 15 4.55 5.22 13.16
C PHE A 15 3.92 5.09 14.55
N LEU A 16 3.56 3.86 14.95
CA LEU A 16 2.85 3.59 16.20
C LEU A 16 3.73 3.89 17.43
N GLU A 17 5.03 3.67 17.35
CA GLU A 17 5.99 4.04 18.41
C GLU A 17 5.97 5.55 18.73
N HIS A 18 5.68 6.38 17.73
CA HIS A 18 5.62 7.84 17.88
C HIS A 18 4.20 8.40 17.92
N ARG A 19 3.17 7.53 17.95
CA ARG A 19 1.76 7.96 17.85
C ARG A 19 1.39 9.00 18.90
N GLU A 20 1.73 8.76 20.15
CA GLU A 20 1.37 9.64 21.27
C GLU A 20 2.05 11.01 21.14
N ALA A 21 3.34 11.01 20.78
CA ALA A 21 4.08 12.24 20.54
C ALA A 21 3.50 13.04 19.36
N ILE A 22 3.13 12.37 18.27
CA ILE A 22 2.49 13.00 17.11
C ILE A 22 1.14 13.60 17.51
N GLN A 23 0.32 12.85 18.27
CA GLN A 23 -0.99 13.32 18.73
C GLN A 23 -0.86 14.56 19.62
N ALA A 24 0.05 14.54 20.60
CA ALA A 24 0.28 15.69 21.48
C ALA A 24 0.71 16.95 20.70
N LYS A 25 1.52 16.78 19.64
CA LYS A 25 1.92 17.89 18.77
C LYS A 25 0.76 18.40 17.92
N LEU A 26 -0.12 17.51 17.44
CA LEU A 26 -1.33 17.91 16.72
C LEU A 26 -2.28 18.70 17.61
N GLU A 27 -2.49 18.27 18.86
CA GLU A 27 -3.31 19.00 19.85
C GLU A 27 -2.69 20.36 20.20
N SER A 28 -1.35 20.45 20.19
CA SER A 28 -0.62 21.70 20.36
C SER A 28 -0.69 22.64 19.14
N GLY A 29 -1.40 22.26 18.07
CA GLY A 29 -1.58 23.08 16.86
C GLY A 29 -0.45 22.99 15.84
N TYR A 30 0.47 22.03 15.96
CA TYR A 30 1.52 21.85 14.96
C TYR A 30 0.97 21.26 13.65
N THR A 31 1.53 21.71 12.53
CA THR A 31 1.18 21.18 11.21
C THR A 31 1.82 19.82 10.96
N PHE A 32 1.21 18.99 10.11
CA PHE A 32 1.72 17.66 9.80
C PHE A 32 3.15 17.71 9.23
N LYS A 33 3.45 18.73 8.42
CA LYS A 33 4.79 18.95 7.88
C LYS A 33 5.81 19.24 8.98
N ALA A 34 5.49 20.11 9.94
CA ALA A 34 6.40 20.46 11.03
C ALA A 34 6.72 19.24 11.91
N ILE A 35 5.72 18.41 12.21
CA ILE A 35 5.90 17.19 12.99
C ILE A 35 6.78 16.18 12.24
N TYR A 36 6.53 16.01 10.93
CA TYR A 36 7.35 15.14 10.08
C TYR A 36 8.82 15.60 10.03
N ASP A 37 9.04 16.89 9.85
CA ASP A 37 10.38 17.49 9.78
C ASP A 37 11.18 17.22 11.07
N GLN A 38 10.54 17.38 12.23
CA GLN A 38 11.15 17.08 13.53
C GLN A 38 11.47 15.59 13.71
N LEU A 39 10.58 14.70 13.28
CA LEU A 39 10.76 13.26 13.39
C LEU A 39 11.86 12.73 12.47
N VAL A 40 11.99 13.29 11.26
CA VAL A 40 13.07 12.97 10.33
C VAL A 40 14.39 13.56 10.80
N ALA A 41 14.40 14.80 11.30
CA ALA A 41 15.59 15.43 11.85
C ALA A 41 16.15 14.68 13.08
N SER A 42 15.29 13.97 13.81
CA SER A 42 15.69 13.13 14.95
C SER A 42 16.06 11.69 14.55
N GLU A 43 16.17 11.40 13.23
CA GLU A 43 16.37 10.07 12.62
C GLU A 43 15.40 8.98 13.11
N SER A 44 14.33 9.36 13.78
CA SER A 44 13.40 8.42 14.43
C SER A 44 12.38 7.83 13.45
N LEU A 45 12.30 8.39 12.24
CA LEU A 45 11.26 8.04 11.27
C LEU A 45 11.83 7.73 9.88
N SER A 46 11.88 6.45 9.51
CA SER A 46 12.39 6.00 8.21
C SER A 46 11.32 5.96 7.08
N MET A 47 10.23 6.74 7.18
CA MET A 47 9.15 6.73 6.17
C MET A 47 9.04 8.05 5.41
N SER A 48 8.44 7.99 4.23
CA SER A 48 8.16 9.19 3.43
C SER A 48 7.02 10.03 4.02
N GLN A 49 7.06 11.34 3.74
CA GLN A 49 6.03 12.29 4.19
C GLN A 49 4.62 11.88 3.76
N SER A 50 4.46 11.34 2.56
CA SER A 50 3.17 10.86 2.05
C SER A 50 2.63 9.66 2.83
N GLN A 51 3.51 8.77 3.30
CA GLN A 51 3.14 7.65 4.17
C GLN A 51 2.76 8.15 5.56
N PHE A 52 3.55 9.07 6.12
CA PHE A 52 3.25 9.71 7.40
C PHE A 52 1.87 10.39 7.40
N ASN A 53 1.60 11.24 6.41
CA ASN A 53 0.30 11.93 6.29
C ASN A 53 -0.87 10.95 6.15
N ARG A 54 -0.67 9.82 5.46
CA ARG A 54 -1.68 8.76 5.36
C ARG A 54 -1.99 8.16 6.72
N TYR A 55 -0.96 7.83 7.51
CA TYR A 55 -1.15 7.28 8.86
C TYR A 55 -1.77 8.29 9.83
N VAL A 56 -1.33 9.55 9.82
CA VAL A 56 -1.95 10.62 10.63
C VAL A 56 -3.43 10.73 10.31
N LYS A 57 -3.80 10.80 9.03
CA LYS A 57 -5.20 10.88 8.61
C LYS A 57 -6.00 9.64 9.01
N ALA A 58 -5.43 8.45 8.82
CA ALA A 58 -6.14 7.18 9.08
C ALA A 58 -6.28 6.84 10.56
N LEU A 59 -5.33 7.25 11.41
CA LEU A 59 -5.24 6.80 12.81
C LEU A 59 -5.56 7.89 13.84
N LEU A 60 -5.42 9.18 13.47
CA LEU A 60 -5.59 10.31 14.39
C LEU A 60 -6.72 11.25 13.96
N VAL A 61 -6.94 11.45 12.66
CA VAL A 61 -7.96 12.40 12.16
C VAL A 61 -9.28 11.73 11.81
N ALA A 62 -9.28 10.50 11.30
CA ALA A 62 -10.50 9.84 10.88
C ALA A 62 -11.26 9.23 12.08
N PRO A 63 -12.47 9.71 12.41
CA PRO A 63 -13.36 8.98 13.30
C PRO A 63 -13.99 7.82 12.50
N ALA A 64 -13.75 6.60 12.96
CA ALA A 64 -14.62 5.43 12.77
C ALA A 64 -14.84 4.84 11.35
N LEU A 65 -13.81 4.73 10.51
CA LEU A 65 -13.83 3.72 9.45
C LEU A 65 -12.62 2.79 9.58
N GLN A 66 -12.68 1.93 10.60
CA GLN A 66 -11.91 0.70 10.56
C GLN A 66 -12.53 -0.18 9.47
N PRO A 67 -11.84 -0.53 8.37
CA PRO A 67 -12.17 -1.77 7.71
C PRO A 67 -11.85 -2.85 8.74
N ALA A 68 -12.89 -3.49 9.28
CA ALA A 68 -12.75 -4.71 10.05
C ALA A 68 -11.72 -5.59 9.32
N VAL A 69 -10.70 -6.02 10.05
CA VAL A 69 -9.75 -7.03 9.59
C VAL A 69 -10.55 -8.27 9.23
N ALA A 70 -10.99 -8.35 7.97
CA ALA A 70 -11.37 -9.60 7.33
C ALA A 70 -10.08 -10.40 7.30
N ASN A 71 -9.94 -11.23 8.32
CA ASN A 71 -8.92 -12.23 8.47
C ASN A 71 -9.10 -13.22 7.30
N THR A 72 -8.60 -12.89 6.12
CA THR A 72 -8.56 -13.83 5.01
C THR A 72 -7.45 -14.82 5.32
N GLN A 73 -7.85 -15.90 6.00
CA GLN A 73 -7.18 -17.19 5.87
C GLN A 73 -6.80 -17.41 4.40
N PRO A 74 -5.62 -18.00 4.11
CA PRO A 74 -5.31 -18.43 2.76
C PRO A 74 -6.33 -19.53 2.38
N GLN A 75 -7.35 -19.15 1.61
CA GLN A 75 -8.22 -20.11 0.95
C GLN A 75 -7.36 -20.90 -0.02
N THR A 76 -7.18 -22.17 0.31
CA THR A 76 -6.55 -23.22 -0.47
C THR A 76 -7.00 -23.15 -1.93
N ALA A 77 -6.02 -23.24 -2.82
CA ALA A 77 -6.14 -23.21 -4.27
C ALA A 77 -7.31 -24.06 -4.82
N PRO A 78 -8.04 -23.60 -5.85
CA PRO A 78 -8.76 -24.52 -6.72
C PRO A 78 -7.72 -25.27 -7.55
N GLN A 79 -7.37 -26.48 -7.09
CA GLN A 79 -6.80 -27.50 -7.96
C GLN A 79 -7.89 -27.95 -8.94
N THR A 80 -7.83 -27.46 -10.18
CA THR A 80 -8.45 -28.12 -11.33
C THR A 80 -7.61 -27.85 -12.58
N ALA A 81 -6.59 -28.68 -12.80
CA ALA A 81 -6.31 -29.15 -14.16
C ALA A 81 -7.21 -30.38 -14.36
N PRO A 82 -7.95 -30.49 -15.48
CA PRO A 82 -7.32 -31.02 -16.68
C PRO A 82 -7.86 -30.46 -18.01
N GLY A 83 -6.95 -30.29 -18.99
CA GLY A 83 -7.23 -30.83 -20.33
C GLY A 83 -7.82 -29.91 -21.42
N VAL A 84 -7.03 -29.80 -22.49
CA VAL A 84 -7.43 -30.02 -23.88
C VAL A 84 -8.05 -28.84 -24.68
N ARG A 85 -7.22 -28.36 -25.64
CA ARG A 85 -7.53 -27.76 -26.97
C ARG A 85 -8.03 -26.29 -26.94
N ARG A 86 -7.62 -25.40 -27.85
CA ARG A 86 -7.16 -25.55 -29.24
C ARG A 86 -6.45 -24.26 -29.66
N PHE A 87 -5.30 -24.37 -30.33
CA PHE A 87 -4.76 -23.26 -31.12
C PHE A 87 -5.76 -22.95 -32.24
N THR A 88 -6.33 -21.75 -32.27
CA THR A 88 -6.96 -21.21 -33.48
C THR A 88 -6.16 -20.02 -33.94
N HIS A 89 -5.35 -20.28 -34.96
CA HIS A 89 -4.66 -19.35 -35.84
C HIS A 89 -5.64 -18.28 -36.32
N ASN A 90 -5.27 -17.02 -36.14
CA ASN A 90 -5.94 -15.86 -36.72
C ASN A 90 -5.61 -15.83 -38.23
N PRO A 91 -6.57 -15.92 -39.17
CA PRO A 91 -6.27 -15.71 -40.58
C PRO A 91 -6.17 -14.21 -40.88
N THR A 92 -5.04 -13.81 -41.46
CA THR A 92 -4.75 -12.49 -42.04
C THR A 92 -5.87 -12.02 -42.99
N PRO A 93 -6.21 -10.71 -43.04
CA PRO A 93 -7.22 -10.21 -43.98
C PRO A 93 -6.71 -10.20 -45.43
N PRO A 94 -7.60 -10.30 -46.43
CA PRO A 94 -7.22 -10.20 -47.84
C PRO A 94 -6.90 -8.73 -48.19
N GLU A 95 -5.67 -8.48 -48.62
CA GLU A 95 -5.29 -7.22 -49.26
C GLU A 95 -5.90 -7.20 -50.67
N ASN A 96 -6.99 -6.44 -50.81
CA ASN A 96 -7.51 -6.01 -52.09
C ASN A 96 -6.93 -4.63 -52.34
N LEU A 97 -5.93 -4.53 -53.21
CA LEU A 97 -5.52 -3.24 -53.76
C LEU A 97 -5.33 -3.39 -55.27
N LEU A 98 -6.29 -2.83 -56.00
CA LEU A 98 -6.20 -2.42 -57.40
C LEU A 98 -5.05 -1.42 -57.56
N ASP A 99 -4.06 -1.76 -58.39
CA ASP A 99 -3.67 -1.10 -59.66
C ASP A 99 -2.38 -1.75 -60.20
#